data_AF-A0A314Z0C6-F1
#
_entry.id   AF-A0A314Z0C6-F1
#
_cell.length_a   1.000
_cell.length_b   1.000
_cell.length_c   1.000
_cell.angle_alpha   90.00
_cell.angle_beta   90.00
_cell.angle_gamma   90.00
#
_symmetry.space_group_name_H-M   'P 1'
#
loop_
_entity.id
_entity.type
_entity.pdbx_description
1 polymer ?
#
loop_
_entity_poly.entity_id
_entity_poly.type
_entity_poly.pdbx_seq_one_letter_code
_entity_poly.pdbx_strand_id
1 'polypeptide(L)'
;MSSSDRKKAVLYHQLQQLRAATNSNALNKASIIVDASNYIKELKQKVDTLRQGVGTSTAPNPSPAQVTVETLERGFLINVLSDKNSPDTFQLEAVGGENQGQADSIDAHVVKEAVLQAIQNWSQSSEQD
;
A
#
# COMPACT_ATOMS: atom_id res chain seq x y z
N MET A 1 -7.55 -39.87 -28.29
CA MET A 1 -8.02 -38.51 -27.99
C MET A 1 -7.42 -37.55 -28.99
N SER A 2 -8.26 -36.77 -29.68
CA SER A 2 -7.82 -35.75 -30.64
C SER A 2 -7.11 -34.59 -29.92
N SER A 3 -6.33 -33.81 -30.66
CA SER A 3 -5.73 -32.55 -30.16
C SER A 3 -6.80 -31.62 -29.58
N SER A 4 -7.99 -31.60 -30.16
CA SER A 4 -9.13 -30.80 -29.67
C SER A 4 -9.67 -31.28 -28.33
N ASP A 5 -9.71 -32.60 -28.09
CA ASP A 5 -10.19 -33.17 -26.82
C ASP A 5 -9.25 -32.83 -25.66
N ARG A 6 -7.93 -32.86 -25.92
CA ARG A 6 -6.91 -32.48 -24.94
C ARG A 6 -7.03 -31.01 -24.55
N LYS A 7 -7.20 -30.12 -25.54
CA LYS A 7 -7.41 -28.67 -25.29
C LYS A 7 -8.67 -28.42 -24.47
N LYS A 8 -9.76 -29.13 -24.77
CA LYS A 8 -11.01 -29.06 -23.99
C LYS A 8 -10.78 -29.51 -22.55
N ALA A 9 -10.10 -30.63 -22.33
CA ALA A 9 -9.78 -31.13 -20.99
C ALA A 9 -8.95 -30.13 -20.17
N VAL A 10 -7.92 -29.52 -20.77
CA VAL A 10 -7.09 -28.48 -20.13
C VAL A 10 -7.94 -27.27 -19.73
N LEU A 11 -8.82 -26.80 -20.62
CA LEU A 11 -9.70 -25.66 -20.33
C LEU A 11 -10.60 -25.95 -19.12
N TYR A 12 -11.24 -27.12 -19.06
CA TYR A 12 -12.10 -27.47 -17.92
C TYR A 12 -11.30 -27.59 -16.63
N HIS A 13 -10.09 -28.14 -16.69
CA HIS A 13 -9.19 -28.18 -15.54
C HIS A 13 -8.79 -26.77 -15.05
N GLN A 14 -8.51 -25.84 -15.96
CA GLN A 14 -8.22 -24.44 -15.62
C GLN A 14 -9.43 -23.72 -15.01
N LEU A 15 -10.62 -23.96 -15.55
CA LEU A 15 -11.86 -23.38 -15.00
C LEU A 15 -12.15 -23.90 -13.58
N GLN A 16 -11.87 -25.17 -13.31
CA GLN A 16 -12.07 -25.74 -11.97
C GLN A 16 -11.07 -25.18 -10.96
N GLN A 17 -9.81 -24.97 -11.35
CA GLN A 17 -8.83 -24.28 -10.50
C GLN A 17 -9.24 -22.83 -10.22
N LEU A 18 -9.67 -22.09 -11.25
CA LEU A 18 -10.13 -20.72 -11.10
C LEU A 18 -11.33 -20.66 -10.13
N ARG A 19 -12.32 -21.53 -10.31
CA ARG A 19 -13.50 -21.65 -9.46
C ARG A 19 -13.12 -21.88 -7.99
N ALA A 20 -12.18 -22.81 -7.72
CA ALA A 20 -11.72 -23.10 -6.37
C ALA A 20 -10.99 -21.90 -5.75
N ALA A 21 -10.11 -21.24 -6.51
CA ALA A 21 -9.36 -20.08 -6.05
C ALA A 21 -10.27 -18.86 -5.75
N THR A 22 -11.38 -18.72 -6.47
CA THR A 22 -12.33 -17.61 -6.32
C THR A 22 -13.53 -17.94 -5.44
N ASN A 23 -13.55 -19.12 -4.81
CA ASN A 23 -14.70 -19.66 -4.05
C ASN A 23 -16.04 -19.60 -4.81
N SER A 24 -15.99 -19.69 -6.14
CA SER A 24 -17.19 -19.60 -6.98
C SER A 24 -18.00 -20.90 -6.92
N ASN A 25 -19.32 -20.78 -6.85
CA ASN A 25 -20.24 -21.93 -6.95
C ASN A 25 -20.74 -22.17 -8.38
N ALA A 26 -20.31 -21.36 -9.35
CA ALA A 26 -20.76 -21.45 -10.72
C ALA A 26 -20.28 -22.74 -11.41
N LEU A 27 -21.16 -23.34 -12.22
CA LEU A 27 -20.85 -24.52 -13.04
C LEU A 27 -20.61 -24.17 -14.52
N ASN A 28 -20.93 -22.94 -14.92
CA ASN A 28 -20.79 -22.49 -16.31
C ASN A 28 -19.58 -21.55 -16.46
N LYS A 29 -18.92 -21.63 -17.63
CA LYS A 29 -17.69 -20.89 -17.92
C LYS A 29 -17.86 -19.37 -17.74
N ALA A 30 -18.97 -18.81 -18.19
CA ALA A 30 -19.19 -17.37 -18.16
C ALA A 30 -19.32 -16.86 -16.72
N SER A 31 -20.15 -17.50 -15.90
CA SER A 31 -20.32 -17.15 -14.49
C SER A 31 -19.05 -17.38 -13.67
N ILE A 32 -18.26 -18.44 -13.91
CA ILE A 32 -16.96 -18.61 -13.24
C ILE A 32 -16.04 -17.41 -13.52
N ILE A 33 -16.02 -16.92 -14.76
CA ILE A 33 -15.21 -15.76 -15.15
C ILE A 33 -15.74 -14.46 -14.52
N VAL A 34 -17.06 -14.26 -14.49
CA VAL A 34 -17.70 -13.10 -13.85
C VAL A 34 -17.40 -13.09 -12.35
N ASP A 35 -17.59 -14.22 -11.66
CA ASP A 35 -17.29 -14.36 -10.24
C ASP A 35 -15.82 -14.09 -9.95
N ALA A 36 -14.92 -14.63 -10.78
CA ALA A 36 -13.49 -14.34 -10.68
C ALA A 36 -13.17 -12.85 -10.83
N SER A 37 -13.84 -12.17 -11.77
CA SER A 37 -13.64 -10.74 -12.01
C SER A 37 -14.11 -9.90 -10.82
N ASN A 38 -15.26 -10.26 -10.24
CA ASN A 38 -15.77 -9.62 -9.03
C ASN A 38 -14.86 -9.88 -7.83
N TYR A 39 -14.39 -11.11 -7.66
CA TYR A 39 -13.47 -11.48 -6.58
C TYR A 39 -12.16 -10.67 -6.65
N ILE A 40 -11.58 -10.51 -7.85
CA ILE A 40 -10.40 -9.65 -8.03
C ILE A 40 -10.69 -8.20 -7.65
N LYS A 41 -11.87 -7.67 -8.02
CA LYS A 41 -12.28 -6.31 -7.65
C LYS A 41 -12.42 -6.15 -6.14
N GLU A 42 -13.05 -7.11 -5.47
CA GLU A 42 -13.19 -7.13 -4.01
C GLU A 42 -11.84 -7.24 -3.31
N LEU A 43 -10.94 -8.10 -3.81
CA LEU A 43 -9.58 -8.20 -3.27
C LEU A 43 -8.81 -6.90 -3.42
N LYS A 44 -8.90 -6.23 -4.58
CA LYS A 44 -8.29 -4.91 -4.78
C LYS A 44 -8.83 -3.90 -3.77
N GLN A 45 -10.14 -3.81 -3.63
CA GLN A 45 -10.77 -2.92 -2.66
C GLN A 45 -10.32 -3.25 -1.23
N LYS A 46 -10.27 -4.54 -0.85
CA LYS A 46 -9.84 -4.96 0.48
C LYS A 46 -8.37 -4.66 0.73
N VAL A 47 -7.50 -4.80 -0.28
CA VAL A 47 -6.09 -4.39 -0.20
C VAL A 47 -5.99 -2.88 0.04
N ASP A 48 -6.76 -2.07 -0.69
CA ASP A 48 -6.77 -0.63 -0.49
C ASP A 48 -7.34 -0.24 0.89
N THR A 49 -8.42 -0.89 1.34
CA THR A 49 -8.97 -0.70 2.69
C THR A 49 -7.99 -1.11 3.77
N LEU A 50 -7.25 -2.21 3.61
CA LEU A 50 -6.23 -2.63 4.59
C LEU A 50 -5.04 -1.68 4.60
N ARG A 51 -4.59 -1.22 3.44
CA ARG A 51 -3.56 -0.18 3.33
C ARG A 51 -4.00 1.11 4.01
N GLN A 52 -5.29 1.43 3.95
CA GLN A 52 -5.85 2.58 4.66
C GLN A 52 -6.04 2.32 6.17
N GLY A 53 -6.53 1.14 6.55
CA GLY A 53 -6.85 0.74 7.92
C GLY A 53 -5.65 0.34 8.77
N VAL A 54 -4.48 0.10 8.16
CA VAL A 54 -3.19 -0.12 8.84
C VAL A 54 -2.27 1.11 8.70
N GLY A 55 -2.71 2.23 8.11
CA GLY A 55 -1.78 3.36 7.95
C GLY A 55 -2.25 4.69 7.38
N THR A 56 -3.55 5.01 7.35
CA THR A 56 -3.99 6.38 7.03
C THR A 56 -5.22 6.81 7.82
N SER A 57 -5.00 7.68 8.81
CA SER A 57 -5.89 8.84 9.01
C SER A 57 -5.87 9.68 7.73
N THR A 58 -6.58 9.25 6.69
CA THR A 58 -7.02 10.13 5.61
C THR A 58 -8.45 10.51 5.92
N ALA A 59 -8.59 11.48 6.83
CA ALA A 59 -9.65 12.46 6.64
C ALA A 59 -9.44 13.10 5.25
N PRO A 60 -10.50 13.56 4.57
CA PRO A 60 -10.37 14.41 3.39
C PRO A 60 -9.95 15.82 3.85
N ASN A 61 -8.81 15.91 4.51
CA ASN A 61 -8.09 17.16 4.70
C ASN A 61 -6.87 17.08 3.79
N PRO A 62 -6.70 18.01 2.84
CA PRO A 62 -5.49 18.09 2.05
C PRO A 62 -4.36 18.51 2.99
N SER A 63 -3.66 17.53 3.58
CA SER A 63 -2.36 17.80 4.18
C SER A 63 -1.40 18.11 3.02
N PRO A 64 -0.81 19.32 2.96
CA PRO A 64 -0.04 19.79 1.79
C PRO A 64 1.26 19.01 1.52
N ALA A 65 1.61 18.04 2.36
CA ALA A 65 2.76 17.17 2.19
C ALA A 65 2.43 15.70 2.52
N GLN A 66 2.81 14.76 1.65
CA GLN A 66 2.79 13.32 1.92
C GLN A 66 4.16 12.88 2.44
N VAL A 67 4.21 12.19 3.59
CA VAL A 67 5.46 11.69 4.19
C VAL A 67 5.45 10.16 4.23
N THR A 68 6.49 9.53 3.68
CA THR A 68 6.74 8.09 3.81
C THR A 68 8.03 7.85 4.60
N VAL A 69 8.04 6.80 5.43
CA VAL A 69 9.20 6.42 6.24
C VAL A 69 9.49 4.95 6.01
N GLU A 70 10.71 4.64 5.60
CA GLU A 70 11.22 3.28 5.43
C GLU A 70 12.29 3.04 6.50
N THR A 71 12.20 1.90 7.19
CA THR A 71 13.22 1.51 8.16
C THR A 71 14.36 0.78 7.44
N LEU A 72 15.58 1.27 7.61
CA LEU A 72 16.80 0.71 7.07
C LEU A 72 17.61 0.02 8.19
N GLU A 73 18.61 -0.78 7.80
CA GLU A 73 19.51 -1.47 8.73
C GLU A 73 20.21 -0.51 9.71
N ARG A 74 20.46 0.73 9.29
CA ARG A 74 21.16 1.76 10.07
C ARG A 74 20.33 3.00 10.37
N GLY A 75 19.00 2.95 10.22
CA GLY A 75 18.15 4.12 10.53
C GLY A 75 16.86 4.21 9.71
N PHE A 76 16.52 5.42 9.26
CA PHE A 76 15.28 5.70 8.53
C PHE A 76 15.53 6.48 7.24
N LEU A 77 14.84 6.08 6.18
CA LEU A 77 14.69 6.88 4.97
C LEU A 77 13.32 7.56 5.00
N ILE A 78 13.30 8.88 4.94
CA ILE A 78 12.09 9.69 5.02
C ILE A 78 11.93 10.40 3.68
N ASN A 79 10.86 10.09 2.94
CA ASN A 79 10.53 10.80 1.71
C ASN A 79 9.38 11.76 1.97
N VAL A 80 9.53 13.00 1.54
CA VAL A 80 8.50 14.03 1.67
C VAL A 80 8.15 14.56 0.28
N LEU A 81 6.86 14.50 -0.04
CA LEU A 81 6.27 14.97 -1.29
C LEU A 81 5.42 16.19 -0.99
N SER A 82 5.71 17.33 -1.62
CA SER A 82 4.89 18.55 -1.52
C SER A 82 3.94 18.65 -2.71
N ASP A 83 2.66 18.94 -2.46
CA ASP A 83 1.64 19.09 -3.51
C ASP A 83 1.51 20.55 -4.00
N LYS A 84 2.33 21.47 -3.47
CA LYS A 84 2.21 22.92 -3.74
C LYS A 84 2.93 23.29 -5.05
N ASN A 85 2.21 23.15 -6.17
CA ASN A 85 2.48 23.74 -7.49
C ASN A 85 3.76 23.30 -8.25
N SER A 86 4.62 22.45 -7.67
CA SER A 86 5.68 21.70 -8.35
C SER A 86 5.97 20.41 -7.57
N PRO A 87 6.22 19.26 -8.23
CA PRO A 87 6.53 18.00 -7.55
C PRO A 87 7.98 18.00 -7.03
N ASP A 88 8.29 18.88 -6.08
CA ASP A 88 9.56 18.83 -5.38
C ASP A 88 9.47 17.71 -4.33
N THR A 89 10.21 16.64 -4.62
CA THR A 89 10.42 15.52 -3.70
C THR A 89 11.74 15.73 -3.00
N PHE A 90 11.77 15.72 -1.68
CA PHE A 90 13.01 15.70 -0.92
C PHE A 90 13.09 14.43 -0.07
N GLN A 91 14.31 13.89 0.01
CA GLN A 91 14.63 12.67 0.72
C GLN A 91 15.58 13.00 1.87
N LEU A 92 15.25 12.53 3.07
CA LEU A 92 16.06 12.66 4.26
C LEU A 92 16.49 11.27 4.72
N GLU A 93 17.76 11.10 5.04
CA GLU A 93 18.29 9.88 5.65
C GLU A 93 18.70 10.20 7.08
N ALA A 94 18.08 9.52 8.04
CA ALA A 94 18.42 9.61 9.45
C ALA A 94 19.19 8.34 9.84
N VAL A 95 20.52 8.45 9.97
CA VAL A 95 21.37 7.34 10.37
C VAL A 95 21.51 7.33 11.90
N GLY A 96 21.09 6.24 12.54
CA GLY A 96 21.24 6.03 13.97
C GLY A 96 22.67 5.62 14.32
N GLY A 97 23.27 6.29 15.31
CA GLY A 97 24.59 5.92 15.81
C GLY A 97 24.58 4.56 16.51
N GLU A 98 25.69 3.82 16.40
CA GLU A 98 25.94 2.52 17.01
C GLU A 98 26.12 2.61 18.55
N ASN A 99 25.11 3.07 19.27
CA ASN A 99 25.08 2.92 20.74
C ASN A 99 24.64 1.50 21.09
N GLN A 100 25.64 0.64 21.20
CA GLN A 100 25.55 -0.77 21.54
C GLN A 100 25.17 -0.91 23.03
N GLY A 101 23.88 -0.71 23.32
CA GLY A 101 23.37 -0.81 24.67
C GLY A 101 21.90 -0.41 24.73
N GLN A 102 21.02 -1.35 24.38
CA GLN A 102 19.60 -1.31 24.72
C GLN A 102 18.83 -0.21 23.96
N ALA A 103 18.71 -0.37 22.64
CA ALA A 103 17.86 0.47 21.83
C ALA A 103 16.41 -0.03 21.91
N ASP A 104 15.55 0.69 22.63
CA ASP A 104 14.14 0.73 22.26
C ASP A 104 14.10 1.26 20.82
N SER A 105 13.93 0.36 19.86
CA SER A 105 13.86 0.72 18.46
C SER A 105 12.71 1.70 18.27
N ILE A 106 13.03 2.93 17.90
CA ILE A 106 12.01 3.96 17.64
C ILE A 106 11.10 3.44 16.52
N ASP A 107 9.79 3.49 16.73
CA ASP A 107 8.82 3.04 15.74
C ASP A 107 8.81 4.01 14.55
N ALA A 108 8.87 3.48 13.31
CA ALA A 108 8.77 4.26 12.08
C ALA A 108 7.51 5.14 12.02
N HIS A 109 6.44 4.74 12.68
CA HIS A 109 5.22 5.52 12.82
C HIS A 109 5.43 6.77 13.68
N VAL A 110 6.19 6.68 14.77
CA VAL A 110 6.53 7.83 15.62
C VAL A 110 7.37 8.82 14.83
N VAL A 111 8.32 8.33 14.03
CA VAL A 111 9.13 9.18 13.13
C VAL A 111 8.25 9.88 12.10
N LYS A 112 7.37 9.12 11.42
CA LYS A 112 6.44 9.67 10.41
C LYS A 112 5.55 10.77 10.99
N GLU A 113 4.96 10.53 12.16
CA GLU A 113 4.07 11.48 12.82
C GLU A 113 4.82 12.74 13.26
N ALA A 114 6.00 12.60 13.85
CA ALA A 114 6.82 13.74 14.26
C ALA A 114 7.21 14.62 13.05
N VAL A 115 7.57 14.00 11.91
CA VAL A 115 7.90 14.73 10.68
C VAL A 115 6.68 15.45 10.11
N LEU A 116 5.52 14.79 10.07
CA LEU A 116 4.27 15.41 9.61
C LEU A 116 3.90 16.62 10.48
N GLN A 117 3.99 16.48 11.81
CA GLN A 117 3.73 17.57 12.74
C GLN A 117 4.72 18.73 12.57
N ALA A 118 6.01 18.44 12.38
CA ALA A 118 7.01 19.48 12.15
C ALA A 118 6.71 20.29 10.88
N ILE A 119 6.33 19.63 9.77
CA ILE A 119 5.96 20.29 8.52
C ILE A 119 4.70 21.16 8.69
N GLN A 120 3.70 20.65 9.40
CA GLN A 120 2.47 21.39 9.69
C GLN A 120 2.74 22.62 10.55
N ASN A 121 3.50 22.46 11.63
CA ASN A 121 3.89 23.56 12.51
C ASN A 121 4.66 24.64 11.75
N TRP A 122 5.60 24.25 10.88
CA TRP A 122 6.34 25.21 10.06
C TRP A 122 5.44 25.97 9.08
N SER A 123 4.51 25.27 8.44
CA SER A 123 3.59 25.86 7.47
C SER A 123 2.68 26.90 8.14
N GLN A 124 2.20 26.63 9.35
CA GLN A 124 1.38 27.56 10.14
C GLN A 124 2.18 28.79 10.62
N SER A 125 3.44 28.62 11.03
CA SER A 125 4.28 29.75 11.42
C SER A 125 4.65 30.68 10.25
N SER A 126 4.70 30.15 9.02
CA SER A 126 5.01 30.96 7.83
C SER A 126 3.89 31.89 7.35
N GLU A 127 2.70 31.84 7.97
CA GLU A 127 1.56 32.73 7.66
C GLU A 127 1.52 33.99 8.54
N GLN A 128 2.49 34.16 9.45
CA GLN A 128 2.50 35.22 10.46
C GLN A 128 3.62 36.28 10.28
N ASP A 129 4.34 36.24 9.15
CA ASP A 129 5.34 37.24 8.73
C ASP A 129 4.87 38.06 7.51
#